data_AF-A0AAN8HM00-F1
#
_entry.id   AF-A0AAN8HM00-F1
#
_cell.length_a   1.000
_cell.length_b   1.000
_cell.length_c   1.000
_cell.angle_alpha   90.00
_cell.angle_beta   90.00
_cell.angle_gamma   90.00
#
_symmetry.space_group_name_H-M   'P 1'
#
loop_
_entity.id
_entity.type
_entity.pdbx_description
1 polymer ?
#
loop_
_entity_poly.entity_id
_entity_poly.type
_entity_poly.pdbx_seq_one_letter_code
_entity_poly.pdbx_strand_id
1 'polypeptide(L)'
;MWDHVQWTEEDKENARQKAKENSSTQIPLEEQGTFDTEACQYWDKFYTMHQDKFFKDRKWLFSEFPELLPSGDHPELYPQPAGASTDTETRHRQHNGPKNHDRNTDVPNHQTDSCQEAALEKKTAAIQSNTFPGQHASHRILEVGCGVGNSVFPIINSIKGTDIFVYCCDFSKSAIQLVKDHPDYDDSSLSSPRFIQRDCMEL
;
A
#
# COMPACT_ATOMS: atom_id res chain seq x y z
N MET A 1 -2.34 18.37 13.09
CA MET A 1 -1.02 17.81 12.77
C MET A 1 -0.20 17.90 14.06
N TRP A 2 0.18 16.76 14.63
CA TRP A 2 0.85 16.69 15.94
C TRP A 2 2.35 17.04 15.86
N ASP A 3 2.85 17.27 14.65
CA ASP A 3 4.28 17.38 14.32
C ASP A 3 4.93 18.68 14.83
N HIS A 4 4.11 19.61 15.32
CA HIS A 4 4.57 20.84 15.97
C HIS A 4 4.28 20.86 17.47
N VAL A 5 3.72 19.77 18.02
CA VAL A 5 3.49 19.66 19.47
C VAL A 5 4.84 19.43 20.12
N GLN A 6 5.40 20.51 20.66
CA GLN A 6 6.58 20.45 21.51
C GLN A 6 6.15 19.96 22.89
N TRP A 7 6.57 18.76 23.23
CA TRP A 7 6.28 18.17 24.53
C TRP A 7 6.98 18.96 25.62
N THR A 8 6.20 19.41 26.61
CA THR A 8 6.76 19.98 27.83
C THR A 8 7.47 18.88 28.65
N GLU A 9 8.32 19.27 29.60
CA GLU A 9 8.90 18.29 30.53
C GLU A 9 7.82 17.59 31.36
N GLU A 10 6.71 18.28 31.66
CA GLU A 10 5.55 17.69 32.33
C GLU A 10 4.87 16.63 31.45
N ASP A 11 4.66 16.88 30.16
CA ASP A 11 4.08 15.89 29.24
C ASP A 11 4.96 14.63 29.13
N LYS A 12 6.28 14.83 29.04
CA LYS A 12 7.24 13.73 28.98
C LYS A 12 7.18 12.91 30.26
N GLU A 13 7.10 13.56 31.42
CA GLU A 13 7.01 12.86 32.70
C GLU A 13 5.67 12.13 32.85
N ASN A 14 4.56 12.75 32.45
CA ASN A 14 3.24 12.13 32.43
C ASN A 14 3.20 10.89 31.53
N ALA A 15 3.82 10.92 30.35
CA ALA A 15 3.90 9.74 29.49
C ALA A 15 4.81 8.65 30.08
N ARG A 16 5.93 9.00 30.70
CA ARG A 16 6.78 8.02 31.41
C ARG A 16 6.03 7.36 32.55
N GLN A 17 5.31 8.15 33.35
CA GLN A 17 4.52 7.64 34.46
C GLN A 17 3.42 6.69 33.97
N LYS A 18 2.68 7.06 32.92
CA LYS A 18 1.68 6.19 32.28
C LYS A 18 2.29 4.91 31.70
N ALA A 19 3.45 5.01 31.04
CA ALA A 19 4.15 3.84 30.51
C ALA A 19 4.59 2.90 31.63
N LYS A 20 5.05 3.45 32.76
CA LYS A 20 5.43 2.69 33.96
C LYS A 20 4.21 2.02 34.63
N GLU A 21 3.10 2.73 34.72
CA GLU A 21 1.83 2.19 35.24
C GLU A 21 1.33 1.05 34.35
N ASN A 22 1.27 1.25 33.03
CA ASN A 22 0.83 0.23 32.07
C ASN A 22 1.76 -0.99 32.02
N SER A 23 3.05 -0.81 32.29
CA SER A 23 4.04 -1.91 32.31
C SER A 23 4.19 -2.58 33.67
N SER A 24 3.51 -2.09 34.70
CA SER A 24 3.59 -2.65 36.07
C SER A 24 3.05 -4.07 36.17
N THR A 25 2.04 -4.40 35.35
CA THR A 25 1.47 -5.74 35.26
C THR A 25 1.87 -6.32 33.92
N GLN A 26 2.74 -7.34 33.96
CA GLN A 26 3.14 -8.08 32.77
C GLN A 26 2.34 -9.37 32.65
N ILE A 27 2.21 -9.86 31.41
CA ILE A 27 1.65 -11.18 31.16
C ILE A 27 2.57 -12.22 31.81
N PRO A 28 2.04 -13.12 32.66
CA PRO A 28 2.83 -14.19 33.27
C PRO A 28 3.61 -14.98 32.21
N LEU A 29 4.83 -15.38 32.51
CA LEU A 29 5.72 -16.02 31.53
C LEU A 29 5.10 -17.30 30.94
N GLU A 30 4.33 -18.02 31.76
CA GLU A 30 3.59 -19.21 31.39
C GLU A 30 2.45 -18.95 30.38
N GLU A 31 1.91 -17.74 30.31
CA GLU A 31 0.79 -17.38 29.43
C GLU A 31 1.26 -16.75 28.10
N GLN A 32 2.48 -16.21 28.05
CA GLN A 32 3.00 -15.51 26.86
C GLN A 32 2.96 -16.40 25.61
N GLY A 33 3.40 -17.65 25.72
CA GLY A 33 3.38 -18.60 24.60
C GLY A 33 1.97 -18.92 24.10
N THR A 34 0.97 -18.88 24.99
CA THR A 34 -0.44 -19.07 24.62
C THR A 34 -0.94 -17.90 23.79
N PHE A 35 -0.63 -16.66 24.18
CA PHE A 35 -1.04 -15.47 23.41
C PHE A 35 -0.41 -15.42 22.02
N ASP A 36 0.83 -15.86 21.87
CA ASP A 36 1.49 -15.95 20.57
C ASP A 36 0.86 -17.05 19.70
N THR A 37 0.68 -18.25 20.26
CA THR A 37 0.19 -19.42 19.51
C THR A 37 -1.29 -19.29 19.14
N GLU A 38 -2.09 -18.67 20.01
CA GLU A 38 -3.54 -18.50 19.84
C GLU A 38 -3.92 -17.10 19.34
N ALA A 39 -2.94 -16.29 18.90
CA ALA A 39 -3.17 -14.92 18.42
C ALA A 39 -4.30 -14.86 17.37
N CYS A 40 -4.34 -15.78 16.40
CA CYS A 40 -5.44 -15.85 15.43
C CYS A 40 -6.81 -15.99 16.08
N GLN A 41 -6.94 -16.83 17.10
CA GLN A 41 -8.22 -17.09 17.74
C GLN A 41 -8.69 -15.86 18.52
N TYR A 42 -7.78 -15.19 19.22
CA TYR A 42 -8.09 -13.95 19.94
C TYR A 42 -8.49 -12.83 19.00
N TRP A 43 -7.73 -12.61 17.91
CA TRP A 43 -8.08 -11.62 16.90
C TRP A 43 -9.38 -11.98 16.19
N ASP A 44 -9.57 -13.22 15.75
CA ASP A 44 -10.79 -13.65 15.05
C ASP A 44 -12.03 -13.48 15.93
N LYS A 45 -11.94 -13.82 17.22
CA LYS A 45 -13.00 -13.54 18.19
C LYS A 45 -13.28 -12.05 18.33
N PHE A 46 -12.24 -11.21 18.41
CA PHE A 46 -12.40 -9.75 18.45
C PHE A 46 -13.17 -9.23 17.23
N TYR A 47 -12.74 -9.58 16.03
CA TYR A 47 -13.40 -9.12 14.79
C TYR A 47 -14.82 -9.68 14.64
N THR A 48 -15.06 -10.91 15.08
CA THR A 48 -16.43 -11.49 15.13
C THR A 48 -17.36 -10.67 16.04
N MET A 49 -16.87 -10.24 17.21
CA MET A 49 -17.68 -9.47 18.16
C MET A 49 -17.89 -8.01 17.74
N HIS A 50 -16.87 -7.38 17.15
CA HIS A 50 -16.85 -5.94 16.92
C HIS A 50 -17.12 -5.52 15.47
N GLN A 51 -16.97 -6.42 14.50
CA GLN A 51 -17.22 -6.18 13.08
C GLN A 51 -16.50 -4.90 12.56
N ASP A 52 -17.22 -3.96 11.96
CA ASP A 52 -16.72 -2.71 11.40
C ASP A 52 -16.91 -1.50 12.33
N LYS A 53 -17.39 -1.71 13.56
CA LYS A 53 -17.78 -0.61 14.47
C LYS A 53 -16.62 0.27 14.96
N PHE A 54 -15.39 -0.14 14.70
CA PHE A 54 -14.18 0.63 14.98
C PHE A 54 -13.52 1.17 13.70
N PHE A 55 -14.25 1.14 12.57
CA PHE A 55 -13.79 1.73 11.33
C PHE A 55 -13.56 3.24 11.52
N LYS A 56 -12.38 3.69 11.12
CA LYS A 56 -11.96 5.09 11.15
C LYS A 56 -11.31 5.40 9.83
N ASP A 57 -11.86 6.39 9.13
CA ASP A 57 -11.30 6.88 7.87
C ASP A 57 -9.86 7.38 8.09
N ARG A 58 -8.91 6.82 7.34
CA ARG A 58 -7.48 7.14 7.40
C ARG A 58 -7.01 8.01 6.23
N LYS A 59 -7.86 8.86 5.65
CA LYS A 59 -7.46 9.82 4.61
C LYS A 59 -6.24 10.68 4.93
N TRP A 60 -5.96 10.93 6.22
CA TRP A 60 -4.76 11.65 6.66
C TRP A 60 -3.44 10.91 6.35
N LEU A 61 -3.50 9.61 6.04
CA LEU A 61 -2.35 8.78 5.75
C LEU A 61 -1.44 9.38 4.67
N PHE A 62 -2.00 9.99 3.64
CA PHE A 62 -1.22 10.58 2.54
C PHE A 62 -0.57 11.92 2.89
N SER A 63 -1.07 12.60 3.93
CA SER A 63 -0.38 13.78 4.46
C SER A 63 0.87 13.39 5.23
N GLU A 64 0.82 12.24 5.92
CA GLU A 64 1.92 11.72 6.73
C GLU A 64 2.93 10.91 5.90
N PHE A 65 2.43 10.11 4.96
CA PHE A 65 3.19 9.18 4.12
C PHE A 65 2.95 9.50 2.64
N PRO A 66 3.45 10.64 2.13
CA PRO A 66 3.28 11.04 0.74
C PRO A 66 3.90 10.04 -0.25
N GLU A 67 4.88 9.25 0.17
CA GLU A 67 5.50 8.18 -0.61
C GLU A 67 4.56 7.02 -0.96
N LEU A 68 3.39 6.94 -0.32
CA LEU A 68 2.35 5.99 -0.71
C LEU A 68 1.65 6.38 -2.02
N LEU A 69 1.80 7.63 -2.45
CA LEU A 69 1.22 8.13 -3.70
C LEU A 69 2.19 7.91 -4.88
N PRO A 70 1.66 7.73 -6.10
CA PRO A 70 2.48 7.66 -7.31
C PRO A 70 3.31 8.93 -7.46
N SER A 71 4.56 8.80 -7.90
CA SER A 71 5.45 9.94 -8.13
C SER A 71 4.88 10.88 -9.20
N GLY A 72 4.17 11.93 -8.78
CA GLY A 72 3.50 12.88 -9.67
C GLY A 72 2.27 13.55 -9.05
N ASP A 73 1.59 12.89 -8.11
CA ASP A 73 0.41 13.42 -7.42
C ASP A 73 0.76 13.73 -5.96
N HIS A 74 1.47 14.83 -5.72
CA HIS A 74 1.47 15.43 -4.40
C HIS A 74 0.20 16.27 -4.28
N PRO A 75 -0.73 15.96 -3.36
CA PRO A 75 -1.78 16.90 -3.00
C PRO A 75 -1.07 18.17 -2.52
N GLU A 76 -1.35 19.32 -3.11
CA GLU A 76 -0.77 20.59 -2.69
C GLU A 76 -0.88 20.72 -1.16
N LEU A 77 0.27 20.68 -0.50
CA LEU A 77 0.41 20.86 0.94
C LEU A 77 0.06 22.31 1.27
N TYR A 78 -1.21 22.53 1.61
CA TYR A 78 -1.81 23.71 2.23
C TYR A 78 -1.81 25.01 1.38
N PRO A 79 -2.96 25.72 1.24
CA PRO A 79 -2.97 27.08 0.73
C PRO A 79 -2.17 27.97 1.69
N GLN A 80 -1.02 28.48 1.25
CA GLN A 80 -0.35 29.56 1.96
C GLN A 80 -1.22 30.83 1.90
N PRO A 81 -1.36 31.59 3.00
CA PRO A 81 -2.08 32.85 2.95
C PRO A 81 -1.37 33.82 2.01
N ALA A 82 -2.12 34.31 1.02
CA ALA A 82 -1.66 35.27 0.02
C ALA A 82 -1.04 36.50 0.67
N GLY A 83 0.23 36.75 0.36
CA GLY A 83 0.98 37.91 0.85
C GLY A 83 1.90 38.47 -0.23
N ALA A 84 1.49 39.63 -0.76
CA ALA A 84 2.30 40.66 -1.42
C ALA A 84 2.92 40.37 -2.81
N SER A 85 2.23 40.93 -3.81
CA SER A 85 2.73 41.33 -5.12
C SER A 85 3.97 42.24 -5.04
N THR A 86 4.95 42.02 -5.91
CA THR A 86 5.64 43.10 -6.63
C THR A 86 6.04 42.64 -8.04
N ASP A 87 5.61 43.43 -9.02
CA ASP A 87 5.89 43.35 -10.46
C ASP A 87 7.37 43.26 -10.83
N THR A 88 7.67 42.56 -11.93
CA THR A 88 8.53 43.10 -13.00
C THR A 88 8.40 42.30 -14.31
N GLU A 89 7.62 42.88 -15.22
CA GLU A 89 7.85 43.06 -16.66
C GLU A 89 8.90 42.22 -17.46
N THR A 90 8.36 41.57 -18.51
CA THR A 90 8.76 41.68 -19.94
C THR A 90 9.95 40.87 -20.47
N ARG A 91 9.67 39.89 -21.36
CA ARG A 91 10.02 39.97 -22.81
C ARG A 91 9.60 38.75 -23.64
N HIS A 92 9.00 39.07 -24.78
CA HIS A 92 8.71 38.23 -25.94
C HIS A 92 9.87 37.36 -26.46
N ARG A 93 9.56 36.16 -26.96
CA ARG A 93 9.73 35.83 -28.39
C ARG A 93 9.01 34.56 -28.82
N GLN A 94 8.11 34.73 -29.78
CA GLN A 94 7.60 33.69 -30.67
C GLN A 94 8.72 33.22 -31.60
N HIS A 95 8.75 31.94 -31.94
CA HIS A 95 9.19 31.48 -33.27
C HIS A 95 8.51 30.17 -33.66
N ASN A 96 7.87 30.22 -34.82
CA ASN A 96 7.18 29.13 -35.50
C ASN A 96 8.12 28.29 -36.38
N GLY A 97 7.88 26.97 -36.39
CA GLY A 97 7.97 26.04 -37.53
C GLY A 97 9.31 25.36 -37.83
N PRO A 98 9.35 24.30 -38.68
CA PRO A 98 8.24 23.59 -39.33
C PRO A 98 8.24 22.04 -39.17
N LYS A 99 7.16 21.45 -39.70
CA LYS A 99 6.83 20.02 -39.86
C LYS A 99 7.70 19.32 -40.93
N ASN A 100 7.89 18.01 -40.80
CA ASN A 100 8.07 16.99 -41.86
C ASN A 100 7.62 15.64 -41.23
N HIS A 101 6.51 14.99 -41.60
CA HIS A 101 6.12 14.25 -42.82
C HIS A 101 6.97 13.01 -43.17
N ASP A 102 6.24 11.88 -43.27
CA ASP A 102 6.48 10.64 -44.04
C ASP A 102 7.57 9.67 -43.55
N ARG A 103 7.48 8.34 -43.64
CA ARG A 103 6.53 7.29 -44.11
C ARG A 103 7.11 5.96 -43.56
N ASN A 104 6.33 5.13 -42.87
CA ASN A 104 5.71 3.87 -43.32
C ASN A 104 6.60 2.81 -44.02
N THR A 105 6.40 1.56 -43.56
CA THR A 105 6.57 0.23 -44.22
C THR A 105 8.02 -0.17 -44.60
N ASP A 106 8.55 -1.36 -44.27
CA ASP A 106 8.06 -2.70 -44.60
C ASP A 106 8.87 -3.81 -43.88
N VAL A 107 8.21 -4.96 -43.71
CA VAL A 107 8.74 -6.25 -43.25
C VAL A 107 9.37 -7.00 -44.45
N PRO A 108 10.43 -7.80 -44.24
CA PRO A 108 10.36 -9.15 -44.81
C PRO A 108 10.77 -10.27 -43.87
N ASN A 109 9.97 -11.33 -43.99
CA ASN A 109 10.06 -12.67 -43.45
C ASN A 109 11.30 -13.43 -43.97
N HIS A 110 11.99 -14.19 -43.12
CA HIS A 110 12.80 -15.33 -43.57
C HIS A 110 12.89 -16.43 -42.49
N GLN A 111 12.41 -17.61 -42.86
CA GLN A 111 12.58 -18.89 -42.16
C GLN A 111 14.02 -19.40 -42.27
N THR A 112 14.53 -19.94 -41.16
CA THR A 112 15.60 -20.95 -40.95
C THR A 112 15.84 -20.98 -39.43
N ASP A 113 16.15 -22.05 -38.71
CA ASP A 113 16.44 -23.44 -39.01
C ASP A 113 16.27 -24.21 -37.69
N SER A 114 15.93 -25.49 -37.77
CA SER A 114 15.83 -26.40 -36.63
C SER A 114 17.19 -26.55 -35.93
N CYS A 115 17.25 -26.30 -34.61
CA CYS A 115 18.11 -26.96 -33.59
C CYS A 115 18.11 -26.17 -32.26
N GLN A 116 16.96 -25.72 -31.75
CA GLN A 116 16.91 -24.98 -30.45
C GLN A 116 15.68 -25.27 -29.57
N GLU A 117 14.82 -26.24 -29.91
CA GLU A 117 13.57 -26.47 -29.16
C GLU A 117 13.81 -27.12 -27.78
N ALA A 118 14.72 -28.09 -27.66
CA ALA A 118 14.93 -28.81 -26.40
C ALA A 118 15.64 -27.98 -25.29
N ALA A 119 16.40 -26.95 -25.68
CA ALA A 119 17.04 -26.03 -24.73
C ALA A 119 16.10 -24.89 -24.30
N LEU A 120 15.12 -24.54 -25.14
CA LEU A 120 14.09 -23.57 -24.83
C LEU A 120 13.06 -24.16 -23.85
N GLU A 121 12.64 -25.42 -24.01
CA GLU A 121 11.66 -26.06 -23.10
C GLU A 121 12.14 -26.14 -21.64
N LYS A 122 13.42 -26.44 -21.40
CA LYS A 122 13.98 -26.45 -20.03
C LYS A 122 14.18 -25.05 -19.44
N LYS A 123 14.34 -24.02 -20.28
CA LYS A 123 14.42 -22.62 -19.84
C LYS A 123 13.03 -22.03 -19.58
N THR A 124 12.03 -22.42 -20.36
CA THR A 124 10.62 -22.02 -20.21
C THR A 124 9.97 -22.69 -18.98
N ALA A 125 10.32 -23.94 -18.67
CA ALA A 125 9.86 -24.61 -17.44
C ALA A 125 10.43 -23.98 -16.15
N ALA A 126 11.65 -23.45 -16.19
CA ALA A 126 12.23 -22.71 -15.07
C ALA A 126 11.70 -21.27 -14.94
N ILE A 127 11.14 -20.69 -16.01
CA ILE A 127 10.49 -19.37 -16.01
C ILE A 127 9.01 -19.47 -15.53
N GLN A 128 8.40 -20.65 -15.59
CA GLN A 128 7.04 -20.87 -15.08
C GLN A 128 6.91 -20.83 -13.54
N SER A 129 8.01 -20.75 -12.77
CA SER A 129 7.94 -20.79 -11.30
C SER A 129 7.87 -19.42 -10.60
N ASN A 130 8.00 -18.31 -11.32
CA ASN A 130 8.13 -16.98 -10.68
C ASN A 130 6.91 -16.07 -10.86
N THR A 131 5.76 -16.63 -11.25
CA THR A 131 4.53 -15.84 -11.32
C THR A 131 3.92 -15.65 -9.94
N PHE A 132 3.93 -14.41 -9.45
CA PHE A 132 3.24 -14.01 -8.21
C PHE A 132 2.32 -12.79 -8.46
N PRO A 133 1.24 -12.63 -7.68
CA PRO A 133 0.36 -11.46 -7.81
C PRO A 133 1.17 -10.17 -7.65
N GLY A 134 1.02 -9.19 -8.55
CA GLY A 134 1.80 -7.95 -8.49
C GLY A 134 3.25 -8.04 -8.99
N GLN A 135 3.64 -9.13 -9.67
CA GLN A 135 4.97 -9.27 -10.26
C GLN A 135 5.35 -8.18 -11.28
N HIS A 136 4.35 -7.57 -11.92
CA HIS A 136 4.53 -6.50 -12.91
C HIS A 136 4.39 -5.10 -12.33
N ALA A 137 4.05 -4.99 -11.03
CA ALA A 137 3.92 -3.72 -10.35
C ALA A 137 5.30 -3.10 -10.14
N SER A 138 5.45 -1.80 -10.42
CA SER A 138 6.72 -1.10 -10.16
C SER A 138 6.95 -0.88 -8.67
N HIS A 139 5.86 -0.75 -7.90
CA HIS A 139 5.87 -0.59 -6.45
C HIS A 139 4.89 -1.56 -5.79
N ARG A 140 5.29 -2.09 -4.62
CA ARG A 140 4.49 -3.03 -3.83
C ARG A 140 4.39 -2.54 -2.39
N ILE A 141 3.18 -2.48 -1.86
CA ILE A 141 2.90 -2.13 -0.46
C ILE A 141 2.44 -3.40 0.26
N LEU A 142 2.88 -3.59 1.50
CA LEU A 142 2.39 -4.66 2.39
C LEU A 142 1.81 -4.03 3.66
N GLU A 143 0.52 -4.21 3.89
CA GLU A 143 -0.14 -3.88 5.15
C GLU A 143 -0.27 -5.15 6.02
N VAL A 144 0.55 -5.20 7.08
CA VAL A 144 0.52 -6.25 8.09
C VAL A 144 -0.50 -5.89 9.17
N GLY A 145 -1.42 -6.80 9.47
CA GLY A 145 -2.52 -6.53 10.41
C GLY A 145 -3.53 -5.55 9.81
N CYS A 146 -3.99 -5.83 8.59
CA CYS A 146 -4.86 -4.93 7.84
C CYS A 146 -6.26 -4.74 8.47
N GLY A 147 -6.65 -5.62 9.40
CA GLY A 147 -7.96 -5.60 10.06
C GLY A 147 -9.09 -5.52 9.05
N VAL A 148 -10.02 -4.58 9.27
CA VAL A 148 -11.18 -4.34 8.40
C VAL A 148 -10.90 -3.37 7.23
N GLY A 149 -9.62 -3.08 6.95
CA GLY A 149 -9.23 -2.33 5.75
C GLY A 149 -9.25 -0.80 5.90
N ASN A 150 -9.14 -0.28 7.12
CA ASN A 150 -9.17 1.16 7.40
C ASN A 150 -8.12 1.98 6.63
N SER A 151 -6.92 1.44 6.43
CA SER A 151 -5.87 2.08 5.60
C SER A 151 -5.91 1.56 4.17
N VAL A 152 -6.15 0.26 4.02
CA VAL A 152 -6.27 -0.45 2.73
C VAL A 152 -7.16 0.30 1.74
N PHE A 153 -8.41 0.61 2.09
CA PHE A 153 -9.35 1.23 1.15
C PHE A 153 -8.95 2.64 0.71
N PRO A 154 -8.57 3.57 1.61
CA PRO A 154 -7.97 4.83 1.19
C PRO A 154 -6.78 4.63 0.25
N ILE A 155 -5.84 3.73 0.56
CA ILE A 155 -4.66 3.46 -0.26
C ILE A 155 -5.08 3.03 -1.67
N ILE A 156 -5.91 1.99 -1.79
CA ILE A 156 -6.36 1.47 -3.08
C ILE A 156 -7.07 2.55 -3.89
N ASN A 157 -7.94 3.32 -3.25
CA ASN A 157 -8.69 4.39 -3.91
C ASN A 157 -7.77 5.48 -4.49
N SER A 158 -6.70 5.84 -3.78
CA SER A 158 -5.74 6.85 -4.23
C SER A 158 -4.79 6.36 -5.33
N ILE A 159 -4.54 5.05 -5.42
CA ILE A 159 -3.61 4.47 -6.40
C ILE A 159 -4.32 3.83 -7.61
N LYS A 160 -5.63 4.03 -7.75
CA LYS A 160 -6.40 3.49 -8.90
C LYS A 160 -5.79 3.95 -10.22
N GLY A 161 -5.54 3.01 -11.13
CA GLY A 161 -4.97 3.30 -12.45
C GLY A 161 -3.45 3.44 -12.48
N THR A 162 -2.77 3.16 -11.37
CA THR A 162 -1.30 3.17 -11.26
C THR A 162 -0.77 1.73 -11.35
N ASP A 163 0.56 1.58 -11.41
CA ASP A 163 1.24 0.29 -11.38
C ASP A 163 1.65 -0.14 -9.97
N ILE A 164 0.99 0.39 -8.94
CA ILE A 164 1.19 0.03 -7.54
C ILE A 164 0.30 -1.16 -7.18
N PHE A 165 0.87 -2.11 -6.44
CA PHE A 165 0.16 -3.29 -5.97
C PHE A 165 0.18 -3.41 -4.45
N VAL A 166 -0.96 -3.76 -3.84
CA VAL A 166 -1.11 -3.83 -2.38
C VAL A 166 -1.34 -5.28 -1.94
N TYR A 167 -0.50 -5.73 -1.02
CA TYR A 167 -0.74 -6.92 -0.21
C TYR A 167 -1.29 -6.52 1.14
N CYS A 168 -2.25 -7.31 1.61
CA CYS A 168 -2.80 -7.17 2.95
C CYS A 168 -2.82 -8.53 3.63
N CYS A 169 -2.48 -8.57 4.91
CA CYS A 169 -2.62 -9.78 5.71
C CYS A 169 -3.13 -9.46 7.12
N ASP A 170 -3.86 -10.40 7.70
CA ASP A 170 -4.31 -10.39 9.09
C ASP A 170 -4.40 -11.84 9.55
N PHE A 171 -4.22 -12.08 10.86
CA PHE A 171 -4.38 -13.42 11.44
C PHE A 171 -5.85 -13.84 11.52
N SER A 172 -6.77 -12.88 11.53
CA SER A 172 -8.21 -13.10 11.66
C SER A 172 -8.86 -13.34 10.29
N LYS A 173 -9.49 -14.51 10.13
CA LYS A 173 -10.30 -14.82 8.94
C LYS A 173 -11.52 -13.90 8.86
N SER A 174 -12.10 -13.57 10.02
CA SER A 174 -13.21 -12.63 10.15
C SER A 174 -12.82 -11.23 9.69
N ALA A 175 -11.59 -10.78 9.98
CA ALA A 175 -11.09 -9.48 9.50
C ALA A 175 -11.00 -9.48 7.97
N ILE A 176 -10.36 -10.50 7.38
CA ILE A 176 -10.26 -10.64 5.92
C ILE A 176 -11.64 -10.71 5.25
N GLN A 177 -12.59 -11.42 5.86
CA GLN A 177 -13.95 -11.49 5.35
C GLN A 177 -14.62 -10.10 5.36
N LEU A 178 -14.48 -9.33 6.44
CA LEU A 178 -14.99 -7.96 6.52
C LEU A 178 -14.38 -7.05 5.44
N VAL A 179 -13.10 -7.22 5.09
CA VAL A 179 -12.51 -6.48 3.97
C VAL A 179 -13.12 -6.93 2.63
N LYS A 180 -13.30 -8.24 2.41
CA LYS A 180 -13.90 -8.76 1.17
C LYS A 180 -15.37 -8.37 1.01
N ASP A 181 -16.10 -8.24 2.10
CA ASP A 181 -17.52 -7.85 2.11
C ASP A 181 -17.71 -6.32 1.99
N HIS A 182 -16.62 -5.54 2.05
CA HIS A 182 -16.71 -4.09 1.97
C HIS A 182 -17.14 -3.62 0.57
N PRO A 183 -18.00 -2.59 0.44
CA PRO A 183 -18.52 -2.14 -0.86
C PRO A 183 -17.46 -1.70 -1.88
N ASP A 184 -16.33 -1.16 -1.39
CA ASP A 184 -15.22 -0.72 -2.24
C ASP A 184 -14.25 -1.87 -2.61
N TYR A 185 -14.50 -3.09 -2.14
CA TYR A 185 -13.74 -4.27 -2.54
C TYR A 185 -14.19 -4.75 -3.92
N ASP A 186 -13.25 -4.85 -4.86
CA ASP A 186 -13.53 -5.29 -6.23
C ASP A 186 -12.58 -6.42 -6.64
N ASP A 187 -12.97 -7.68 -6.48
CA ASP A 187 -12.07 -8.81 -6.78
C ASP A 187 -11.52 -8.83 -8.23
N SER A 188 -12.20 -8.14 -9.16
CA SER A 188 -11.84 -8.06 -10.57
C SER A 188 -10.78 -7.00 -10.92
N SER A 189 -10.55 -6.02 -10.05
CA SER A 189 -9.58 -4.95 -10.28
C SER A 189 -8.13 -5.45 -10.14
N LEU A 190 -7.27 -5.01 -11.06
CA LEU A 190 -5.81 -5.23 -10.97
C LEU A 190 -5.18 -4.53 -9.76
N SER A 191 -5.84 -3.47 -9.27
CA SER A 191 -5.45 -2.71 -8.09
C SER A 191 -6.09 -3.26 -6.80
N SER A 192 -6.90 -4.31 -6.89
CA SER A 192 -7.51 -4.87 -5.68
C SER A 192 -6.50 -5.58 -4.82
N PRO A 193 -6.60 -5.39 -3.49
CA PRO A 193 -5.64 -5.92 -2.56
C PRO A 193 -5.73 -7.43 -2.64
N ARG A 194 -4.61 -8.08 -2.93
CA ARG A 194 -4.56 -9.54 -2.83
C ARG A 194 -4.19 -9.88 -1.40
N PHE A 195 -5.13 -10.56 -0.75
CA PHE A 195 -4.90 -11.04 0.60
C PHE A 195 -3.95 -12.21 0.57
N ILE A 196 -2.84 -12.06 1.27
CA ILE A 196 -2.05 -13.21 1.68
C ILE A 196 -2.68 -13.66 3.00
N GLN A 197 -3.64 -14.57 2.93
CA GLN A 197 -4.12 -15.26 4.12
C GLN A 197 -3.02 -16.23 4.54
N ARG A 198 -2.10 -15.77 5.39
CA ARG A 198 -1.24 -16.70 6.12
C ARG A 198 -2.06 -17.27 7.27
N ASP A 199 -2.33 -18.57 7.20
CA ASP A 199 -2.73 -19.29 8.40
C ASP A 199 -1.58 -19.15 9.42
N CYS A 200 -1.91 -18.90 10.70
CA CYS A 200 -0.92 -18.66 11.76
C CYS A 200 0.15 -19.75 11.94
N MET A 201 0.03 -20.89 11.28
CA MET A 201 0.92 -22.03 11.43
C MET A 201 2.14 -22.02 10.51
N GLU A 202 2.33 -20.99 9.68
CA GLU A 202 3.48 -20.89 8.75
C GLU A 202 4.39 -19.66 8.98
N LEU A 203 4.45 -19.15 10.22
CA LEU A 203 5.47 -18.16 10.63
C LEU A 203 6.67 -18.81 11.31
#